data_AF-A0A7S0SUL2-F1
#
_entry.id   AF-A0A7S0SUL2-F1
#
_cell.length_a   1.000
_cell.length_b   1.000
_cell.length_c   1.000
_cell.angle_alpha   90.00
_cell.angle_beta   90.00
_cell.angle_gamma   90.00
#
_symmetry.space_group_name_H-M   'P 1'
#
loop_
_entity.id
_entity.type
_entity.pdbx_description
1 polymer ?
#
loop_
_entity_poly.entity_id
_entity_poly.type
_entity_poly.pdbx_seq_one_letter_code
_entity_poly.pdbx_strand_id
1 'polypeptide(L)'
;CSLCFIKLRTIQTKMTCPECKTNLDHVICTTNESLRYYDFNIWGEDIGPGYHFDHKSNVFIPEQYYNEVVKKLFLFQCVVCQANRKDFHGLKKHYKEEHNLIMCNLCLDNKQCFPSEQRVYNQSDYDKHIKEGDHDGSIGHPNCEFCKHRYYDREALFLHLRKDHLTCHLCESKGIQHRFYKDYTNLEAHFRSKHFLCENVNCLLQRYTVFIDSIDLSSHNIRVHPSEA
;
A
#
# COMPACT_ATOMS: atom_id res chain seq x y z
N CYS A 1 21.51 9.17 2.44
CA CYS A 1 22.13 9.73 1.21
C CYS A 1 21.20 10.78 0.59
N SER A 2 21.69 11.57 -0.38
CA SER A 2 20.94 12.62 -1.07
C SER A 2 19.70 12.11 -1.79
N LEU A 3 19.79 11.00 -2.53
CA LEU A 3 18.64 10.43 -3.25
C LEU A 3 17.51 9.99 -2.31
N CYS A 4 17.84 9.42 -1.14
CA CYS A 4 16.82 9.08 -0.15
C CYS A 4 16.08 10.33 0.37
N PHE A 5 16.80 11.45 0.59
CA PHE A 5 16.18 12.72 1.00
C PHE A 5 15.31 13.31 -0.11
N ILE A 6 15.77 13.28 -1.36
CA ILE A 6 14.98 13.73 -2.51
C ILE A 6 13.71 12.87 -2.63
N LYS A 7 13.82 11.55 -2.50
CA LYS A 7 12.66 10.62 -2.53
C LYS A 7 11.69 10.88 -1.39
N LEU A 8 12.20 11.10 -0.17
CA LEU A 8 11.41 11.41 1.01
C LEU A 8 10.57 12.68 0.81
N ARG A 9 11.17 13.73 0.23
CA ARG A 9 10.50 15.03 0.04
C ARG A 9 9.56 15.03 -1.17
N THR A 10 9.93 14.36 -2.26
CA THR A 10 9.15 14.39 -3.51
C THR A 10 8.09 13.31 -3.63
N ILE A 11 8.41 12.07 -3.25
CA ILE A 11 7.52 10.92 -3.42
C ILE A 11 6.69 10.71 -2.14
N GLN A 12 7.34 10.77 -0.98
CA GLN A 12 6.66 10.56 0.31
C GLN A 12 6.11 11.87 0.90
N THR A 13 6.38 13.03 0.29
CA THR A 13 5.89 14.36 0.72
C THR A 13 6.24 14.72 2.16
N LYS A 14 7.37 14.22 2.68
CA LYS A 14 7.83 14.47 4.05
C LYS A 14 8.98 15.47 4.04
N MET A 15 8.75 16.64 4.64
CA MET A 15 9.73 17.74 4.74
C MET A 15 10.56 17.72 6.03
N THR A 16 10.29 16.75 6.90
CA THR A 16 10.93 16.63 8.21
C THR A 16 12.21 15.79 8.17
N CYS A 17 13.12 16.08 9.09
CA CYS A 17 14.30 15.25 9.33
C CYS A 17 13.86 13.83 9.74
N PRO A 18 14.38 12.76 9.11
CA PRO A 18 14.00 11.40 9.45
C PRO A 18 14.40 11.00 10.88
N GLU A 19 15.43 11.65 11.45
CA GLU A 19 15.93 11.38 12.81
C GLU A 19 15.21 12.21 13.87
N CYS A 20 15.36 13.54 13.84
CA CYS A 20 14.85 14.42 14.89
C CYS A 20 13.44 14.96 14.66
N LYS A 21 12.82 14.69 13.49
CA LYS A 21 11.46 15.13 13.10
C LYS A 21 11.27 16.64 12.94
N THR A 22 12.31 17.46 13.11
CA THR A 22 12.27 18.90 12.81
C THR A 22 11.92 19.14 11.34
N ASN A 23 11.06 20.14 11.07
CA ASN A 23 10.79 20.56 9.70
C ASN A 23 12.04 21.22 9.08
N LEU A 24 12.40 20.83 7.86
CA LEU A 24 13.56 21.34 7.16
C LEU A 24 13.08 22.10 5.92
N ASP A 25 13.09 23.44 5.98
CA ASP A 25 12.62 24.25 4.85
C ASP A 25 13.56 24.09 3.64
N HIS A 26 14.87 24.09 3.91
CA HIS A 26 15.91 23.86 2.91
C HIS A 26 16.86 22.74 3.33
N VAL A 27 17.35 21.98 2.35
CA VAL A 27 18.40 20.99 2.51
C VAL A 27 19.46 21.23 1.44
N ILE A 28 20.74 21.08 1.79
CA ILE A 28 21.85 21.26 0.86
C ILE A 28 22.55 19.90 0.68
N CYS A 29 22.66 19.44 -0.55
CA CYS A 29 23.48 18.28 -0.90
C CYS A 29 24.90 18.77 -1.23
N THR A 30 25.92 18.29 -0.55
CA THR A 30 27.32 18.60 -0.86
C THR A 30 28.17 17.34 -0.85
N THR A 31 29.20 17.31 -1.69
CA THR A 31 30.25 16.28 -1.66
C THR A 31 31.41 16.68 -0.75
N ASN A 32 31.45 17.93 -0.30
CA ASN A 32 32.50 18.43 0.60
C ASN A 32 32.07 18.27 2.06
N GLU A 33 32.62 17.27 2.73
CA GLU A 33 32.34 16.93 4.14
C GLU A 33 32.83 17.98 5.14
N SER A 34 33.73 18.89 4.73
CA SER A 34 34.19 19.97 5.60
C SER A 34 33.17 21.09 5.76
N LEU A 35 32.24 21.22 4.80
CA LEU A 35 31.21 22.27 4.85
C LEU A 35 30.10 21.91 5.85
N ARG A 36 29.54 22.94 6.45
CA ARG A 36 28.37 22.93 7.32
C ARG A 36 27.28 23.78 6.69
N TYR A 37 26.05 23.61 7.19
CA TYR A 37 24.89 24.34 6.67
C TYR A 37 25.11 25.87 6.68
N TYR A 38 25.71 26.40 7.74
CA TYR A 38 25.97 27.84 7.89
C TYR A 38 27.11 28.37 7.01
N ASP A 39 27.89 27.50 6.37
CA ASP A 39 28.94 27.93 5.42
C ASP A 39 28.33 28.35 4.07
N PHE A 40 27.04 28.07 3.85
CA PHE A 40 26.30 28.47 2.66
C PHE A 40 25.50 29.74 2.93
N ASN A 41 25.70 30.75 2.08
CA ASN A 41 24.91 31.97 2.10
C ASN A 41 23.63 31.74 1.28
N ILE A 42 22.50 31.51 1.94
CA ILE A 42 21.22 31.26 1.29
C ILE A 42 20.49 32.58 1.01
N TRP A 43 20.31 32.90 -0.26
CA TRP A 43 19.58 34.07 -0.74
C TRP A 43 18.36 33.61 -1.54
N GLY A 44 17.29 33.24 -0.82
CA GLY A 44 16.11 32.65 -1.43
C GLY A 44 16.41 31.27 -2.03
N GLU A 45 16.45 31.20 -3.36
CA GLU A 45 16.69 29.98 -4.14
C GLU A 45 18.11 29.90 -4.72
N ASP A 46 19.02 30.76 -4.24
CA ASP A 46 20.43 30.77 -4.64
C ASP A 46 21.33 30.57 -3.41
N ILE A 47 22.34 29.70 -3.54
CA ILE A 47 23.39 29.48 -2.53
C ILE A 47 24.81 29.68 -3.10
N GLY A 48 24.91 30.26 -4.29
CA GLY A 48 26.13 30.44 -5.04
C GLY A 48 26.24 29.55 -6.28
N PRO A 49 27.28 29.78 -7.09
CA PRO A 49 27.47 29.09 -8.35
C PRO A 49 27.65 27.57 -8.18
N GLY A 50 27.17 26.81 -9.16
CA GLY A 50 27.33 25.35 -9.20
C GLY A 50 26.26 24.58 -8.43
N TYR A 51 25.21 25.24 -7.96
CA TYR A 51 24.05 24.62 -7.33
C TYR A 51 22.77 24.91 -8.11
N HIS A 52 21.91 23.90 -8.17
CA HIS A 52 20.54 23.98 -8.67
C HIS A 52 19.57 23.82 -7.51
N PHE A 53 18.60 24.73 -7.39
CA PHE A 53 17.50 24.57 -6.46
C PHE A 53 16.36 23.77 -7.11
N ASP A 54 16.14 22.55 -6.63
CA ASP A 54 15.03 21.72 -7.10
C ASP A 54 13.76 22.04 -6.31
N HIS A 55 12.85 22.81 -6.90
CA HIS A 55 11.59 23.21 -6.24
C HIS A 55 10.67 22.04 -5.86
N LYS A 56 10.81 20.87 -6.52
CA LYS A 56 10.00 19.70 -6.16
C LYS A 56 10.39 19.15 -4.80
N SER A 57 11.69 19.12 -4.53
CA SER A 57 12.24 18.62 -3.27
C SER A 57 12.59 19.73 -2.28
N ASN A 58 12.65 21.01 -2.67
CA ASN A 58 13.25 22.11 -1.89
C ASN A 58 14.66 21.74 -1.39
N VAL A 59 15.49 21.22 -2.28
CA VAL A 59 16.87 20.84 -2.01
C VAL A 59 17.79 21.59 -2.97
N PHE A 60 18.87 22.14 -2.44
CA PHE A 60 20.00 22.62 -3.22
C PHE A 60 20.89 21.45 -3.58
N ILE A 61 21.08 21.23 -4.88
CA ILE A 61 21.75 20.05 -5.44
C ILE A 61 22.89 20.55 -6.32
N PRO A 62 24.10 19.97 -6.24
CA PRO A 62 25.18 20.33 -7.16
C PRO A 62 24.72 20.17 -8.61
N GLU A 63 24.92 21.20 -9.42
CA GLU A 63 24.30 21.32 -10.75
C GLU A 63 24.63 20.14 -11.67
N GLN A 64 25.89 19.67 -11.63
CA GLN A 64 26.31 18.49 -12.37
C GLN A 64 25.56 17.23 -11.91
N TYR A 65 25.45 17.00 -10.60
CA TYR A 65 24.74 15.86 -10.04
C TYR A 65 23.23 15.91 -10.35
N TYR A 66 22.64 17.11 -10.32
CA TYR A 66 21.26 17.30 -10.73
C TYR A 66 21.04 16.87 -12.19
N ASN A 67 21.90 17.35 -13.09
CA ASN A 67 21.80 17.08 -14.52
C ASN A 67 22.11 15.62 -14.89
N GLU A 68 23.10 15.00 -14.27
CA GLU A 68 23.52 13.66 -14.65
C GLU A 68 22.65 12.57 -14.04
N VAL A 69 22.11 12.82 -12.84
CA VAL A 69 21.43 11.81 -12.01
C VAL A 69 20.02 12.24 -11.67
N VAL A 70 19.83 13.32 -10.89
CA VAL A 70 18.54 13.60 -10.24
C VAL A 70 17.43 13.85 -11.26
N LYS A 71 17.66 14.66 -12.29
CA LYS A 71 16.63 14.96 -13.29
C LYS A 71 16.13 13.72 -14.04
N LYS A 72 17.02 12.74 -14.27
CA LYS A 72 16.69 11.50 -14.98
C LYS A 72 15.80 10.59 -14.15
N LEU A 73 15.87 10.70 -12.81
CA LEU A 73 15.05 9.86 -11.93
C LEU A 73 13.56 10.07 -12.15
N PHE A 74 13.17 11.31 -12.46
CA PHE A 74 11.79 11.74 -12.67
C PHE A 74 11.29 11.53 -14.11
N LEU A 75 12.11 11.04 -15.03
CA LEU A 75 11.69 10.81 -16.40
C LEU A 75 10.85 9.54 -16.52
N PHE A 76 9.75 9.63 -17.27
CA PHE A 76 8.99 8.46 -17.72
C PHE A 76 9.63 7.91 -18.99
N GLN A 77 10.84 7.37 -18.84
CA GLN A 77 11.65 6.90 -19.95
C GLN A 77 11.60 5.38 -20.08
N CYS A 78 11.49 4.89 -21.32
CA CYS A 78 11.60 3.48 -21.62
C CYS A 78 13.04 2.97 -21.45
N VAL A 79 13.24 1.91 -20.66
CA VAL A 79 14.57 1.32 -20.46
C VAL A 79 15.08 0.55 -21.68
N VAL A 80 14.18 0.12 -22.58
CA VAL A 80 14.51 -0.67 -23.77
C VAL A 80 14.94 0.21 -24.94
N CYS A 81 14.15 1.24 -25.26
CA CYS A 81 14.38 2.09 -26.43
C CYS A 81 14.65 3.57 -26.11
N GLN A 82 14.73 3.95 -24.83
CA GLN A 82 15.02 5.32 -24.36
C GLN A 82 13.97 6.38 -24.74
N ALA A 83 12.81 5.97 -25.28
CA ALA A 83 11.70 6.86 -25.58
C ALA A 83 11.10 7.48 -24.31
N ASN A 84 10.88 8.80 -24.33
CA ASN A 84 10.25 9.52 -23.23
C ASN A 84 8.73 9.59 -23.41
N ARG A 85 8.00 9.46 -22.30
CA ARG A 85 6.54 9.63 -22.22
C ARG A 85 6.20 10.73 -21.22
N LYS A 86 4.95 11.19 -21.27
CA LYS A 86 4.46 12.26 -20.40
C LYS A 86 4.21 11.80 -18.96
N ASP A 87 3.75 10.56 -18.81
CA ASP A 87 3.30 9.98 -17.55
C ASP A 87 3.37 8.43 -17.59
N PHE A 88 3.00 7.79 -16.47
CA PHE A 88 2.93 6.33 -16.38
C PHE A 88 1.90 5.70 -17.32
N HIS A 89 0.80 6.40 -17.64
CA HIS A 89 -0.20 5.87 -18.56
C HIS A 89 0.41 5.69 -19.96
N GLY A 90 1.06 6.73 -20.48
CA GLY A 90 1.77 6.69 -21.75
C GLY A 90 2.94 5.70 -21.74
N LEU A 91 3.70 5.63 -20.64
CA LEU A 91 4.83 4.71 -20.51
C LEU A 91 4.37 3.24 -20.48
N LYS A 92 3.32 2.94 -19.71
CA LYS A 92 2.74 1.59 -19.64
C LYS A 92 2.17 1.16 -20.99
N LYS A 93 1.45 2.06 -21.68
CA LYS A 93 0.92 1.79 -23.03
C LYS A 93 2.07 1.46 -23.99
N HIS A 94 3.12 2.27 -23.97
CA HIS A 94 4.32 2.07 -24.79
C HIS A 94 5.01 0.73 -24.52
N TYR A 95 5.22 0.35 -23.25
CA TYR A 95 5.81 -0.96 -22.93
C TYR A 95 4.96 -2.12 -23.46
N LYS A 96 3.64 -2.02 -23.35
CA LYS A 96 2.73 -3.07 -23.82
C LYS A 96 2.76 -3.20 -25.35
N GLU A 97 2.68 -2.09 -26.07
CA GLU A 97 2.55 -2.09 -27.54
C GLU A 97 3.86 -2.32 -28.28
N GLU A 98 4.97 -1.72 -27.81
CA GLU A 98 6.25 -1.75 -28.53
C GLU A 98 7.21 -2.83 -28.02
N HIS A 99 7.01 -3.31 -26.78
CA HIS A 99 7.97 -4.22 -26.13
C HIS A 99 7.34 -5.49 -25.57
N ASN A 100 6.00 -5.64 -25.61
CA ASN A 100 5.28 -6.74 -24.95
C ASN A 100 5.66 -6.89 -23.46
N LEU A 101 5.97 -5.76 -22.81
CA LEU A 101 6.33 -5.68 -21.40
C LEU A 101 5.17 -5.08 -20.59
N ILE A 102 5.11 -5.49 -19.33
CA ILE A 102 4.04 -5.19 -18.40
C ILE A 102 4.61 -4.38 -17.25
N MET A 103 3.94 -3.27 -16.92
CA MET A 103 4.12 -2.58 -15.63
C MET A 103 3.01 -3.00 -14.68
N CYS A 104 3.36 -3.42 -13.46
CA CYS A 104 2.40 -3.81 -12.44
C CYS A 104 1.61 -2.60 -11.92
N ASN A 105 0.28 -2.61 -12.07
CA ASN A 105 -0.58 -1.53 -11.56
C ASN A 105 -0.45 -1.34 -10.04
N LEU A 106 -0.46 -2.44 -9.29
CA LEU A 106 -0.34 -2.37 -7.83
C LEU A 106 0.97 -1.69 -7.41
N CYS A 107 2.08 -1.97 -8.10
CA CYS A 107 3.34 -1.28 -7.85
C CYS A 107 3.32 0.18 -8.29
N LEU A 108 2.73 0.50 -9.45
CA LEU A 108 2.61 1.88 -9.93
C LEU A 108 1.83 2.75 -8.94
N ASP A 109 0.77 2.20 -8.36
CA ASP A 109 -0.14 2.93 -7.48
C ASP A 109 0.40 3.08 -6.05
N ASN A 110 1.24 2.15 -5.58
CA ASN A 110 1.61 2.05 -4.15
C ASN A 110 3.12 2.17 -3.88
N LYS A 111 3.98 1.74 -4.81
CA LYS A 111 5.43 1.68 -4.57
C LYS A 111 6.02 3.10 -4.56
N GLN A 112 6.58 3.49 -3.42
CA GLN A 112 7.20 4.79 -3.20
C GLN A 112 8.60 4.86 -3.83
N CYS A 113 8.66 4.89 -5.16
CA CYS A 113 9.91 4.95 -5.93
C CYS A 113 9.81 5.95 -7.08
N PHE A 114 10.95 6.36 -7.63
CA PHE A 114 10.98 7.27 -8.77
C PHE A 114 10.45 6.58 -10.04
N PRO A 115 9.93 7.33 -11.03
CA PRO A 115 9.46 6.77 -12.30
C PRO A 115 10.47 5.88 -13.01
N SER A 116 11.74 6.28 -13.04
CA SER A 116 12.84 5.49 -13.63
C SER A 116 13.18 4.21 -12.86
N GLU A 117 12.78 4.10 -11.59
CA GLU A 117 13.03 2.91 -10.74
C GLU A 117 11.89 1.88 -10.85
N GLN A 118 10.81 2.19 -11.60
CA GLN A 118 9.72 1.25 -11.81
C GLN A 118 10.16 0.09 -12.68
N ARG A 119 9.81 -1.12 -12.25
CA ARG A 119 10.15 -2.36 -12.96
C ARG A 119 9.15 -2.66 -14.08
N VAL A 120 9.66 -3.37 -15.07
CA VAL A 120 8.90 -3.92 -16.19
C VAL A 120 9.15 -5.41 -16.28
N TYR A 121 8.14 -6.15 -16.72
CA TYR A 121 8.16 -7.60 -16.73
C TYR A 121 7.73 -8.11 -18.10
N ASN A 122 8.33 -9.22 -18.56
CA ASN A 122 7.63 -10.03 -19.55
C ASN A 122 6.48 -10.80 -18.86
N GLN A 123 5.65 -11.51 -19.63
CA GLN A 123 4.51 -12.22 -19.08
C GLN A 123 4.88 -13.25 -18.00
N SER A 124 5.92 -14.07 -18.23
CA SER A 124 6.32 -15.10 -17.26
C SER A 124 6.85 -14.49 -15.96
N ASP A 125 7.61 -13.41 -16.04
CA ASP A 125 8.16 -12.73 -14.88
C ASP A 125 7.07 -11.98 -14.12
N TYR A 126 6.07 -11.44 -14.82
CA TYR A 126 4.91 -10.80 -14.21
C TYR A 126 4.09 -11.80 -13.37
N ASP A 127 3.88 -13.02 -13.89
CA ASP A 127 3.15 -14.06 -13.19
C ASP A 127 3.89 -14.54 -11.92
N LYS A 128 5.22 -14.56 -11.95
CA LYS A 128 6.06 -14.84 -10.77
C LYS A 128 6.02 -13.67 -9.78
N HIS A 129 6.24 -12.44 -10.25
CA HIS A 129 6.19 -11.20 -9.47
C HIS A 129 4.91 -11.12 -8.64
N ILE A 130 3.76 -11.38 -9.26
CA ILE A 130 2.47 -11.32 -8.57
C ILE A 130 2.33 -12.39 -7.47
N LYS A 131 2.90 -13.58 -7.65
CA LYS A 131 2.72 -14.71 -6.72
C LYS A 131 3.75 -14.73 -5.60
N GLU A 132 5.00 -14.48 -5.96
CA GLU A 132 6.17 -14.73 -5.13
C GLU A 132 6.93 -13.43 -4.80
N GLY A 133 6.75 -12.38 -5.60
CA GLY A 133 7.54 -11.15 -5.53
C GLY A 133 8.77 -11.22 -6.44
N ASP A 134 9.70 -10.29 -6.26
CA ASP A 134 10.88 -10.14 -7.12
C ASP A 134 12.18 -10.65 -6.49
N HIS A 135 12.08 -11.45 -5.42
CA HIS A 135 13.23 -11.99 -4.66
C HIS A 135 14.21 -10.94 -4.10
N ASP A 136 13.81 -9.66 -4.06
CA ASP A 136 14.58 -8.53 -3.51
C ASP A 136 14.08 -8.10 -2.12
N GLY A 137 13.40 -9.02 -1.42
CA GLY A 137 12.67 -8.75 -0.19
C GLY A 137 11.21 -8.33 -0.42
N SER A 138 10.81 -8.05 -1.66
CA SER A 138 9.38 -7.94 -1.99
C SER A 138 8.69 -9.30 -1.91
N ILE A 139 7.49 -9.29 -1.34
CA ILE A 139 6.57 -10.43 -1.37
C ILE A 139 5.57 -10.24 -2.51
N GLY A 140 5.08 -11.34 -3.07
CA GLY A 140 4.02 -11.29 -4.07
C GLY A 140 2.75 -10.61 -3.54
N HIS A 141 1.96 -10.07 -4.46
CA HIS A 141 0.70 -9.37 -4.18
C HIS A 141 -0.36 -10.35 -3.65
N PRO A 142 -0.72 -10.30 -2.36
CA PRO A 142 -1.61 -11.29 -1.77
C PRO A 142 -3.02 -11.18 -2.36
N ASN A 143 -3.70 -12.33 -2.45
CA ASN A 143 -5.03 -12.44 -3.03
C ASN A 143 -6.07 -12.62 -1.92
N CYS A 144 -7.19 -11.91 -2.02
CA CYS A 144 -8.36 -12.21 -1.20
C CYS A 144 -8.98 -13.53 -1.67
N GLU A 145 -9.10 -14.52 -0.79
CA GLU A 145 -9.64 -15.83 -1.14
C GLU A 145 -11.13 -15.78 -1.50
N PHE A 146 -11.85 -14.77 -1.03
CA PHE A 146 -13.28 -14.58 -1.27
C PHE A 146 -13.55 -13.81 -2.57
N CYS A 147 -12.85 -12.70 -2.77
CA CYS A 147 -13.05 -11.80 -3.91
C CYS A 147 -12.19 -12.15 -5.13
N LYS A 148 -11.13 -12.95 -4.96
CA LYS A 148 -10.10 -13.24 -5.98
C LYS A 148 -9.40 -12.00 -6.55
N HIS A 149 -9.41 -10.90 -5.78
CA HIS A 149 -8.70 -9.66 -6.10
C HIS A 149 -7.38 -9.60 -5.34
N ARG A 150 -6.34 -9.08 -6.01
CA ARG A 150 -5.02 -8.92 -5.43
C ARG A 150 -4.81 -7.52 -4.87
N TYR A 151 -4.07 -7.45 -3.77
CA TYR A 151 -3.73 -6.23 -3.05
C TYR A 151 -2.22 -6.04 -3.07
N TYR A 152 -1.77 -4.81 -2.86
CA TYR A 152 -0.35 -4.48 -2.93
C TYR A 152 0.47 -5.27 -1.90
N ASP A 153 0.01 -5.31 -0.66
CA ASP A 153 0.65 -6.02 0.45
C ASP A 153 -0.40 -6.65 1.39
N ARG A 154 0.10 -7.27 2.47
CA ARG A 154 -0.75 -7.93 3.48
C ARG A 154 -1.57 -6.93 4.29
N GLU A 155 -1.08 -5.70 4.48
CA GLU A 155 -1.80 -4.67 5.23
C GLU A 155 -3.02 -4.18 4.44
N ALA A 156 -2.84 -3.91 3.15
CA ALA A 156 -3.93 -3.55 2.24
C ALA A 156 -4.96 -4.68 2.14
N LEU A 157 -4.53 -5.94 2.03
CA LEU A 157 -5.45 -7.08 2.08
C LEU A 157 -6.19 -7.13 3.41
N PHE A 158 -5.50 -6.96 4.54
CA PHE A 158 -6.12 -7.02 5.86
C PHE A 158 -7.17 -5.93 6.07
N LEU A 159 -6.89 -4.70 5.61
CA LEU A 159 -7.84 -3.60 5.61
C LEU A 159 -9.08 -3.92 4.77
N HIS A 160 -8.89 -4.52 3.59
CA HIS A 160 -10.01 -5.01 2.78
C HIS A 160 -10.82 -6.08 3.52
N LEU A 161 -10.16 -7.09 4.09
CA LEU A 161 -10.85 -8.17 4.81
C LEU A 161 -11.71 -7.64 5.95
N ARG A 162 -11.18 -6.68 6.71
CA ARG A 162 -11.89 -6.06 7.84
C ARG A 162 -13.05 -5.15 7.41
N LYS A 163 -12.97 -4.56 6.22
CA LYS A 163 -14.00 -3.64 5.71
C LYS A 163 -15.12 -4.37 4.96
N ASP A 164 -14.77 -5.36 4.16
CA ASP A 164 -15.66 -5.94 3.14
C ASP A 164 -16.10 -7.38 3.48
N HIS A 165 -15.54 -8.01 4.51
CA HIS A 165 -15.93 -9.35 4.97
C HIS A 165 -16.42 -9.36 6.42
N LEU A 166 -17.27 -10.34 6.71
CA LEU A 166 -17.92 -10.45 8.02
C LEU A 166 -17.03 -11.22 9.00
N THR A 167 -17.13 -10.89 10.28
CA THR A 167 -16.50 -11.65 11.37
C THR A 167 -17.55 -12.19 12.33
N CYS A 168 -17.16 -13.17 13.14
CA CYS A 168 -18.00 -13.71 14.20
C CYS A 168 -17.71 -13.01 15.52
N HIS A 169 -18.63 -12.18 15.99
CA HIS A 169 -18.49 -11.43 17.25
C HIS A 169 -18.30 -12.33 18.48
N LEU A 170 -18.88 -13.54 18.49
CA LEU A 170 -18.69 -14.53 19.57
C LEU A 170 -17.31 -15.20 19.54
N CYS A 171 -16.72 -15.37 18.36
CA CYS A 171 -15.34 -15.85 18.24
C CYS A 171 -14.36 -14.77 18.68
N GLU A 172 -14.60 -13.52 18.27
CA GLU A 172 -13.78 -12.38 18.66
C GLU A 172 -13.78 -12.15 20.17
N SER A 173 -14.93 -12.29 20.84
CA SER A 173 -15.03 -12.18 22.30
C SER A 173 -14.28 -13.28 23.04
N LYS A 174 -14.08 -14.45 22.41
CA LYS A 174 -13.23 -15.56 22.90
C LYS A 174 -11.75 -15.41 22.51
N GLY A 175 -11.35 -14.29 21.90
CA GLY A 175 -9.98 -14.02 21.46
C GLY A 175 -9.61 -14.65 20.12
N ILE A 176 -10.55 -15.29 19.41
CA ILE A 176 -10.32 -15.81 18.06
C ILE A 176 -10.53 -14.68 17.06
N GLN A 177 -9.44 -13.99 16.71
CA GLN A 177 -9.44 -12.86 15.79
C GLN A 177 -9.04 -13.28 14.36
N HIS A 178 -9.23 -12.37 13.41
CA HIS A 178 -8.81 -12.50 12.00
C HIS A 178 -9.44 -13.68 11.23
N ARG A 179 -10.62 -14.14 11.65
CA ARG A 179 -11.43 -15.10 10.89
C ARG A 179 -12.56 -14.37 10.18
N PHE A 180 -12.47 -14.36 8.85
CA PHE A 180 -13.41 -13.66 7.97
C PHE A 180 -14.31 -14.63 7.22
N TYR A 181 -15.53 -14.19 6.90
CA TYR A 181 -16.51 -14.92 6.14
C TYR A 181 -16.97 -14.07 4.95
N LYS A 182 -17.09 -14.73 3.79
CA LYS A 182 -17.45 -14.07 2.52
C LYS A 182 -18.75 -13.28 2.62
N ASP A 183 -19.78 -13.90 3.16
CA ASP A 183 -21.15 -13.39 3.24
C ASP A 183 -21.85 -13.94 4.48
N TYR A 184 -23.08 -13.47 4.71
CA TYR A 184 -23.87 -13.89 5.86
C TYR A 184 -24.22 -15.38 5.84
N THR A 185 -24.43 -15.98 4.67
CA THR A 185 -24.74 -17.41 4.55
C THR A 185 -23.61 -18.28 5.09
N ASN A 186 -22.36 -17.94 4.77
CA ASN A 186 -21.19 -18.60 5.31
C ASN A 186 -21.04 -18.38 6.82
N LEU A 187 -21.32 -17.16 7.30
CA LEU A 187 -21.30 -16.85 8.73
C LEU A 187 -22.40 -17.58 9.51
N GLU A 188 -23.59 -17.72 8.93
CA GLU A 188 -24.72 -18.44 9.52
C GLU A 188 -24.43 -19.94 9.63
N ALA A 189 -23.83 -20.54 8.59
CA ALA A 189 -23.33 -21.91 8.66
C ALA A 189 -22.27 -22.09 9.76
N HIS A 190 -21.43 -21.09 9.98
CA HIS A 190 -20.53 -21.06 11.12
C HIS A 190 -21.27 -20.97 12.45
N PHE A 191 -22.30 -20.12 12.56
CA PHE A 191 -23.13 -20.04 13.77
C PHE A 191 -23.78 -21.39 14.10
N ARG A 192 -24.34 -22.11 13.13
CA ARG A 192 -24.93 -23.44 13.35
C ARG A 192 -23.93 -24.51 13.78
N SER A 193 -22.69 -24.42 13.30
CA SER A 193 -21.68 -25.47 13.53
C SER A 193 -20.81 -25.25 14.78
N LYS A 194 -20.65 -24.00 15.23
CA LYS A 194 -19.73 -23.63 16.31
C LYS A 194 -20.36 -22.84 17.45
N HIS A 195 -21.60 -22.38 17.29
CA HIS A 195 -22.34 -21.59 18.26
C HIS A 195 -23.80 -22.09 18.36
N PHE A 196 -24.63 -21.39 19.13
CA PHE A 196 -26.03 -21.74 19.34
C PHE A 196 -26.92 -20.70 18.64
N LEU A 197 -27.28 -20.96 17.38
CA LEU A 197 -28.16 -20.10 16.58
C LEU A 197 -29.63 -20.39 16.89
N CYS A 198 -30.46 -19.36 17.08
CA CYS A 198 -31.90 -19.54 17.15
C CYS A 198 -32.47 -19.77 15.73
N GLU A 199 -33.14 -20.91 15.52
CA GLU A 199 -33.70 -21.31 14.21
C GLU A 199 -35.14 -20.80 13.98
N ASN A 200 -35.72 -20.04 14.92
CA ASN A 200 -37.03 -19.43 14.69
C ASN A 200 -36.95 -18.43 13.53
N VAL A 201 -37.95 -18.46 12.63
CA VAL A 201 -38.00 -17.66 11.41
C VAL A 201 -37.81 -16.17 11.68
N ASN A 202 -38.42 -15.63 12.73
CA ASN A 202 -38.30 -14.21 13.07
C ASN A 202 -36.87 -13.86 13.49
N CYS A 203 -36.20 -14.73 14.23
CA CYS A 203 -34.82 -14.53 14.68
C CYS A 203 -33.80 -14.69 13.55
N LEU A 204 -34.04 -15.61 12.62
CA LEU A 204 -33.23 -15.73 11.40
C LEU A 204 -33.35 -14.47 10.52
N LEU A 205 -34.55 -13.89 10.41
CA LEU A 205 -34.76 -12.63 9.68
C LEU A 205 -34.03 -11.45 10.30
N GLN A 206 -34.00 -11.35 11.63
CA GLN A 206 -33.23 -10.32 12.35
C GLN A 206 -31.72 -10.49 12.19
N ARG A 207 -31.27 -11.70 11.84
CA ARG A 207 -29.87 -12.12 11.77
C ARG A 207 -29.16 -12.00 13.13
N TYR A 208 -28.02 -12.67 13.26
CA TYR A 208 -27.15 -12.59 14.44
C TYR A 208 -27.81 -12.92 15.81
N THR A 209 -28.98 -13.57 15.84
CA THR A 209 -29.56 -14.11 17.08
C THR A 209 -28.86 -15.42 17.43
N VAL A 210 -27.64 -15.31 17.93
CA VAL A 210 -26.72 -16.41 18.20
C VAL A 210 -26.10 -16.25 19.59
N PHE A 211 -25.88 -17.38 20.27
CA PHE A 211 -25.44 -17.43 21.65
C PHE A 211 -24.16 -18.23 21.83
N ILE A 212 -23.45 -17.93 22.92
CA ILE A 212 -22.16 -18.53 23.24
C ILE A 212 -22.29 -19.97 23.72
N ASP A 213 -23.40 -20.27 24.41
CA ASP A 213 -23.75 -21.57 24.97
C ASP A 213 -25.25 -21.88 24.83
N SER A 214 -25.62 -23.12 25.18
CA SER A 214 -27.00 -23.62 25.08
C SER A 214 -27.93 -23.06 26.17
N ILE A 215 -27.38 -22.56 27.28
CA ILE A 215 -28.16 -22.03 28.40
C ILE A 215 -28.74 -20.68 28.02
N ASP A 216 -27.93 -19.84 27.37
CA ASP A 216 -28.35 -18.55 26.84
C ASP A 216 -29.41 -18.71 25.74
N LEU A 217 -29.23 -19.69 24.83
CA LEU A 217 -30.24 -20.00 23.81
C LEU A 217 -31.56 -20.48 24.45
N SER A 218 -31.50 -21.34 25.46
CA SER A 218 -32.71 -21.83 26.15
C SER A 218 -33.44 -20.68 26.85
N SER A 219 -32.70 -19.79 27.51
CA SER A 219 -33.24 -18.60 28.17
C SER A 219 -33.89 -17.65 27.16
N HIS A 220 -33.28 -17.50 25.98
CA HIS A 220 -33.88 -16.75 24.87
C HIS A 220 -35.19 -17.37 24.39
N ASN A 221 -35.23 -18.69 24.17
CA ASN A 221 -36.43 -19.39 23.70
C ASN A 221 -37.59 -19.24 24.68
N ILE A 222 -37.37 -19.39 25.99
CA ILE A 222 -38.42 -19.21 27.00
C ILE A 222 -39.00 -17.79 26.97
N ARG A 223 -38.16 -16.77 26.75
CA ARG A 223 -38.58 -15.36 26.80
C ARG A 223 -39.22 -14.87 25.50
N VAL A 224 -38.71 -15.32 24.35
CA VAL A 224 -39.05 -14.78 23.02
C VAL A 224 -39.95 -15.73 22.23
N HIS A 225 -39.83 -17.04 22.47
CA HIS A 225 -40.61 -18.11 21.83
C HIS A 225 -41.36 -18.99 22.86
N PRO A 226 -42.11 -18.42 23.81
CA PRO A 226 -42.74 -19.19 24.90
C PRO A 226 -43.77 -20.24 24.43
N SER A 227 -44.29 -20.11 23.20
CA SER A 227 -45.22 -21.06 22.59
C SER A 227 -44.53 -22.19 21.81
N GLU A 228 -43.21 -22.15 21.66
CA GLU A 228 -42.40 -23.14 20.94
C GLU A 228 -41.31 -23.78 21.83
N ALA A 229 -41.31 -23.43 23.14
CA ALA A 229 -40.36 -23.91 24.15
C ALA A 229 -40.82 -25.20 24.83
#